data_AF-A0A1J5LEJ1-F1
#
_entry.id   AF-A0A1J5LEJ1-F1
#
_cell.length_a   1.000
_cell.length_b   1.000
_cell.length_c   1.000
_cell.angle_alpha   90.00
_cell.angle_beta   90.00
_cell.angle_gamma   90.00
#
_symmetry.space_group_name_H-M   'P 1'
#
loop_
_entity.id
_entity.type
_entity.pdbx_description
1 polymer ?
#
loop_
_entity_poly.entity_id
_entity_poly.type
_entity_poly.pdbx_seq_one_letter_code
_entity_poly.pdbx_strand_id
1 'polypeptide(L)'
;MTDHFTMAQDLRALVPLRRIMGFKALGGRFQKPERPPMVFDELWWSASLAGLTGSGLTCRASVDDWISQALARTPRRATDCRPECPCNGQQKPPPSETAATETAPNFLKWR
;
A
#
# COMPACT_ATOMS: atom_id res chain seq x y z
N MET A 1 -14.49 13.28 3.08
CA MET A 1 -13.44 12.41 2.51
C MET A 1 -13.00 11.49 3.63
N THR A 2 -13.33 10.21 3.56
CA THR A 2 -13.03 9.28 4.67
C THR A 2 -11.61 8.76 4.49
N ASP A 3 -10.72 9.08 5.44
CA ASP A 3 -9.32 8.69 5.35
C ASP A 3 -9.10 7.28 5.92
N HIS A 4 -9.10 6.29 5.03
CA HIS A 4 -8.88 4.89 5.40
C HIS A 4 -7.51 4.67 6.04
N PHE A 5 -6.50 5.46 5.66
CA PHE A 5 -5.13 5.28 6.16
C PHE A 5 -5.04 5.62 7.64
N THR A 6 -5.52 6.81 8.02
CA THR A 6 -5.48 7.28 9.41
C THR A 6 -6.27 6.34 10.31
N MET A 7 -7.49 5.96 9.90
CA MET A 7 -8.29 4.98 10.65
C MET A 7 -7.55 3.65 10.84
N ALA A 8 -6.90 3.14 9.78
CA ALA A 8 -6.16 1.89 9.85
C ALA A 8 -4.91 1.98 10.75
N GLN A 9 -4.20 3.11 10.74
CA GLN A 9 -3.08 3.34 11.64
C GLN A 9 -3.52 3.37 13.11
N ASP A 10 -4.58 4.13 13.42
CA ASP A 10 -5.12 4.23 14.78
C ASP A 10 -5.55 2.86 15.29
N LEU A 11 -6.27 2.09 14.47
CA LEU A 11 -6.71 0.74 14.82
C LEU A 11 -5.56 -0.25 14.99
N ARG A 12 -4.50 -0.11 14.18
CA ARG A 12 -3.31 -0.98 14.26
C ARG A 12 -2.53 -0.76 15.56
N ALA A 13 -2.47 0.47 16.07
CA ALA A 13 -1.80 0.81 17.32
C ALA A 13 -2.50 0.21 18.56
N LEU A 14 -3.77 -0.19 18.44
CA LEU A 14 -4.53 -0.81 19.52
C LEU A 14 -4.23 -2.30 19.68
N VAL A 15 -4.35 -2.77 20.93
CA VAL A 15 -4.38 -4.21 21.25
C VAL A 15 -5.62 -4.88 20.64
N PRO A 16 -5.60 -6.20 20.35
CA PRO A 16 -6.62 -6.85 19.51
C PRO A 16 -8.08 -6.63 19.93
N LEU A 17 -8.39 -6.71 21.23
CA LEU A 17 -9.76 -6.48 21.69
C LEU A 17 -10.19 -5.01 21.50
N ARG A 18 -9.29 -4.07 21.82
CA ARG A 18 -9.54 -2.63 21.65
C ARG A 18 -9.67 -2.24 20.18
N ARG A 19 -8.97 -2.93 19.28
CA ARG A 19 -9.11 -2.76 17.84
C ARG A 19 -10.53 -3.06 17.35
N ILE A 20 -11.13 -4.16 17.80
CA ILE A 20 -12.53 -4.50 17.44
C ILE A 20 -13.50 -3.44 17.98
N MET A 21 -13.31 -3.00 19.22
CA MET A 21 -14.15 -1.94 19.81
C MET A 21 -13.98 -0.60 19.09
N GLY A 22 -12.74 -0.21 18.78
CA GLY A 22 -12.42 0.99 18.01
C GLY A 22 -13.02 0.94 16.61
N PHE A 23 -12.95 -0.22 15.94
CA PHE A 23 -13.55 -0.42 14.62
C PHE A 23 -15.06 -0.17 14.64
N LYS A 24 -15.75 -0.68 15.68
CA LYS A 24 -17.18 -0.44 15.88
C LYS A 24 -17.47 1.04 16.19
N ALA A 25 -16.62 1.68 17.02
CA ALA A 25 -16.76 3.09 17.38
C ALA A 25 -16.62 4.03 16.17
N LEU A 26 -15.82 3.65 15.18
CA LEU A 26 -15.70 4.35 13.88
C LEU A 26 -16.92 4.13 12.95
N GLY A 27 -17.94 3.38 13.39
CA GLY A 27 -19.12 3.04 12.60
C GLY A 27 -18.98 1.77 11.77
N GLY A 28 -17.95 0.96 12.04
CA GLY A 28 -17.73 -0.31 11.37
C GLY A 28 -18.85 -1.31 11.66
N ARG A 29 -19.27 -2.03 10.62
CA ARG A 29 -20.31 -3.06 10.68
C ARG A 29 -19.68 -4.44 10.61
N PHE A 30 -20.24 -5.38 11.35
CA PHE A 30 -19.84 -6.78 11.33
C PHE A 30 -20.97 -7.65 10.80
N GLN A 31 -20.64 -8.55 9.88
CA GLN A 31 -21.49 -9.67 9.53
C GLN A 31 -20.90 -10.92 10.15
N LYS A 32 -21.74 -11.67 10.86
CA LYS A 32 -21.38 -12.98 11.38
C LYS A 32 -21.49 -14.03 10.26
N PRO A 33 -20.73 -15.12 10.35
CA PRO A 33 -20.96 -16.29 9.52
C PRO A 33 -22.40 -16.79 9.66
N GLU A 34 -22.99 -17.22 8.57
CA GLU A 34 -24.30 -17.84 8.54
C GLU A 34 -24.20 -19.34 8.89
N ARG A 35 -25.22 -19.87 9.58
CA ARG A 35 -25.29 -21.29 9.94
C ARG A 35 -26.73 -21.82 9.80
N PRO A 36 -26.99 -22.82 8.94
CA PRO A 36 -26.03 -23.49 8.04
C PRO A 36 -25.65 -22.58 6.85
N PRO A 37 -24.39 -22.60 6.39
CA PRO A 37 -23.99 -21.86 5.20
C PRO A 37 -24.51 -22.56 3.92
N MET A 38 -24.96 -21.77 2.97
CA MET A 38 -25.34 -22.17 1.61
C MET A 38 -24.17 -22.02 0.64
N VAL A 39 -23.27 -21.05 0.86
CA VAL A 39 -22.04 -20.84 0.07
C VAL A 39 -20.80 -20.67 0.94
N PHE A 40 -19.62 -20.78 0.33
CA PHE A 40 -18.34 -20.71 1.05
C PHE A 40 -18.13 -19.37 1.77
N ASP A 41 -18.48 -18.24 1.14
CA ASP A 41 -18.27 -16.91 1.71
C ASP A 41 -19.10 -16.65 2.98
N GLU A 42 -20.22 -17.37 3.13
CA GLU A 42 -21.09 -17.30 4.32
C GLU A 42 -20.45 -17.97 5.56
N LEU A 43 -19.36 -18.72 5.39
CA LEU A 43 -18.59 -19.26 6.51
C LEU A 43 -17.75 -18.20 7.24
N TRP A 44 -17.57 -17.01 6.65
CA TRP A 44 -16.59 -16.03 7.10
C TRP A 44 -17.24 -14.86 7.82
N TRP A 45 -16.49 -14.26 8.74
CA TRP A 45 -16.80 -12.94 9.27
C TRP A 45 -16.48 -11.89 8.22
N SER A 46 -17.33 -10.87 8.10
CA SER A 46 -17.03 -9.67 7.32
C SER A 46 -17.04 -8.44 8.21
N ALA A 47 -16.11 -7.51 7.96
CA ALA A 47 -15.98 -6.24 8.66
C ALA A 47 -15.95 -5.11 7.62
N SER A 48 -17.02 -4.32 7.57
CA SER A 48 -17.19 -3.23 6.60
C SER A 48 -17.12 -1.88 7.28
N LEU A 49 -16.22 -1.02 6.81
CA LEU A 49 -16.07 0.36 7.28
C LEU A 49 -15.68 1.24 6.10
N ALA A 50 -16.37 2.39 5.97
CA ALA A 50 -16.07 3.42 4.98
C ALA A 50 -15.99 2.92 3.51
N GLY A 51 -16.79 1.91 3.14
CA GLY A 51 -16.81 1.36 1.78
C GLY A 51 -15.69 0.35 1.47
N LEU A 52 -14.91 -0.05 2.47
CA LEU A 52 -13.97 -1.17 2.39
C LEU A 52 -14.46 -2.32 3.27
N THR A 53 -14.27 -3.56 2.81
CA THR A 53 -14.67 -4.78 3.53
C THR A 53 -13.47 -5.70 3.67
N GLY A 54 -13.18 -6.06 4.92
CA GLY A 54 -12.24 -7.14 5.24
C GLY A 54 -13.00 -8.42 5.60
N SER A 55 -12.36 -9.56 5.42
CA SER A 55 -12.95 -10.88 5.62
C SER A 55 -12.02 -11.81 6.39
N GLY A 56 -12.57 -12.78 7.11
CA GLY A 56 -11.75 -13.79 7.79
C GLY A 56 -12.54 -14.78 8.62
N LEU A 57 -11.87 -15.86 9.06
CA LEU A 57 -12.50 -16.93 9.85
C LEU A 57 -12.95 -16.49 11.25
N THR A 58 -12.49 -15.34 11.72
CA THR A 58 -12.88 -14.76 13.00
C THR A 58 -13.16 -13.27 12.85
N CYS A 59 -13.96 -12.70 13.75
CA CYS A 59 -14.22 -11.25 13.80
C CYS A 59 -12.91 -10.43 13.88
N ARG A 60 -11.90 -10.95 14.58
CA ARG A 60 -10.59 -10.29 14.63
C ARG A 60 -9.91 -10.32 13.28
N ALA A 61 -9.86 -11.49 12.64
CA ALA A 61 -9.20 -11.67 11.35
C ALA A 61 -9.82 -10.78 10.27
N SER A 62 -11.15 -10.61 10.26
CA SER A 62 -11.81 -9.71 9.31
C SER A 62 -11.45 -8.23 9.52
N VAL A 63 -11.20 -7.80 10.77
CA VAL A 63 -10.71 -6.44 11.06
C VAL A 63 -9.24 -6.29 10.66
N ASP A 64 -8.41 -7.30 10.95
CA ASP A 64 -6.98 -7.30 10.60
C ASP A 64 -6.80 -7.27 9.06
N ASP A 65 -7.65 -8.00 8.33
CA ASP A 65 -7.72 -7.95 6.87
C ASP A 65 -8.16 -6.56 6.37
N TRP A 66 -9.20 -5.97 6.95
CA TRP A 66 -9.63 -4.61 6.60
C TRP A 66 -8.50 -3.59 6.79
N ILE A 67 -7.78 -3.64 7.92
CA ILE A 67 -6.63 -2.76 8.20
C ILE A 67 -5.55 -2.94 7.14
N SER A 68 -5.24 -4.19 6.78
CA SER A 68 -4.21 -4.50 5.78
C SER A 68 -4.59 -3.91 4.41
N GLN A 69 -5.84 -4.08 3.99
CA GLN A 69 -6.36 -3.52 2.75
C GLN A 69 -6.38 -1.98 2.76
N ALA A 70 -6.78 -1.37 3.88
CA ALA A 70 -6.82 0.08 4.03
C ALA A 70 -5.42 0.72 3.94
N LEU A 71 -4.43 0.11 4.59
CA LEU A 71 -3.03 0.54 4.50
C LEU A 71 -2.47 0.38 3.08
N ALA A 72 -2.83 -0.70 2.37
CA ALA A 72 -2.37 -0.96 1.02
C ALA A 72 -2.98 0.00 -0.03
N ARG A 73 -4.22 0.46 0.18
CA ARG A 73 -4.90 1.41 -0.71
C ARG A 73 -4.35 2.83 -0.69
N THR A 74 -3.52 3.16 0.29
CA THR A 74 -2.95 4.50 0.41
C THR A 74 -1.80 4.63 -0.58
N PRO A 75 -1.92 5.49 -1.62
CA PRO A 75 -0.85 5.67 -2.58
C PRO A 75 0.34 6.25 -1.84
N ARG A 76 1.43 5.47 -1.73
CA ARG A 76 2.72 5.97 -1.26
C ARG A 76 3.13 7.05 -2.24
N ARG A 77 3.13 8.32 -1.82
CA ARG A 77 3.65 9.38 -2.68
C ARG A 77 5.14 9.12 -2.83
N ALA A 78 5.65 9.24 -4.06
CA ALA A 78 7.08 9.11 -4.35
C ALA A 78 7.95 10.09 -3.54
N THR A 79 7.34 11.07 -2.87
CA THR A 79 7.96 12.08 -2.03
C THR A 79 8.12 11.67 -0.55
N ASP A 80 7.48 10.59 -0.09
CA ASP A 80 7.60 10.12 1.31
C ASP A 80 8.91 9.35 1.57
N CYS A 81 9.86 9.41 0.62
CA CYS A 81 11.22 8.95 0.87
C CYS A 81 11.78 9.67 2.08
N ARG A 82 12.23 8.87 3.04
CA ARG A 82 13.10 9.36 4.11
C ARG A 82 14.30 10.12 3.53
N PRO A 83 14.91 11.03 4.31
CA PRO A 83 16.11 11.77 3.92
C PRO A 83 17.27 10.90 3.39
N GLU A 84 17.27 9.60 3.68
CA GLU A 84 18.34 8.65 3.34
C GLU A 84 17.97 7.64 2.24
N CYS A 85 16.88 7.82 1.49
CA CYS A 85 16.52 6.90 0.41
C CYS A 85 16.44 7.61 -0.95
N PRO A 86 17.28 7.25 -1.94
CA PRO A 86 17.21 7.81 -3.28
C PRO A 86 15.92 7.32 -3.94
N CYS A 87 14.91 8.18 -3.96
CA CYS A 87 13.68 7.94 -4.70
C CYS A 87 14.00 7.76 -6.17
N ASN A 88 13.52 6.67 -6.74
CA ASN A 88 13.39 6.43 -8.18
C ASN A 88 14.69 6.51 -8.99
N GLY A 89 15.15 5.34 -9.44
CA GLY A 89 16.13 5.18 -10.53
C GLY A 89 15.65 5.73 -11.87
N GLN A 90 15.34 7.02 -11.95
CA GLN A 90 15.36 7.77 -13.19
C GLN A 90 16.82 8.10 -13.46
N GLN A 91 17.56 7.13 -14.02
CA GLN A 91 18.79 7.47 -14.72
C GLN A 91 18.42 8.47 -15.81
N LYS A 92 18.95 9.68 -15.68
CA LYS A 92 18.98 10.69 -16.74
C LYS A 92 19.43 9.98 -18.03
N PRO A 93 18.64 9.97 -19.12
CA PRO A 93 19.15 9.44 -20.37
C PRO A 93 20.39 10.26 -20.76
N PRO A 94 21.48 9.62 -21.24
CA PRO A 94 22.67 10.35 -21.64
C PRO A 94 22.29 11.36 -22.73
N PRO A 95 22.92 12.56 -22.74
CA PRO A 95 22.66 13.54 -23.78
C PRO A 95 22.95 12.90 -25.14
N SER A 96 21.98 12.98 -26.04
CA SER A 96 22.14 12.59 -27.44
C SER A 96 23.23 13.45 -28.07
N GLU A 97 24.45 12.92 -28.16
CA GLU A 97 25.46 13.45 -29.08
C GLU A 97 25.06 13.04 -30.49
N THR A 98 24.33 13.94 -31.16
CA THR A 98 24.26 13.94 -32.62
C THR A 98 24.98 15.17 -33.12
N ALA A 99 25.91 14.90 -34.05
CA ALA A 99 26.57 15.81 -34.97
C ALA A 99 27.88 16.49 -34.52
N ALA A 100 28.94 16.05 -35.20
CA ALA A 100 29.81 16.83 -36.09
C ALA A 100 31.29 16.70 -35.69
N THR A 101 32.12 15.94 -36.41
CA THR A 101 32.75 16.24 -37.71
C THR A 101 34.26 16.42 -37.47
N GLU A 102 35.05 15.73 -38.30
CA GLU A 102 36.47 15.95 -38.62
C GLU A 102 37.46 16.30 -37.49
N THR A 103 38.50 15.47 -37.35
CA THR A 103 39.81 15.78 -37.94
C THR A 103 40.76 14.60 -37.70
N ALA A 104 41.41 14.14 -38.77
CA ALA A 104 42.36 13.03 -38.77
C ALA A 104 43.61 13.29 -37.91
N PRO A 105 44.18 12.29 -37.21
CA PRO A 105 45.50 12.44 -36.63
C PRO A 105 46.60 12.22 -37.67
N ASN A 106 47.38 13.28 -37.84
CA ASN A 106 48.60 13.40 -38.61
C ASN A 106 49.71 12.44 -38.12
N PHE A 107 50.53 11.99 -39.06
CA PHE A 107 51.64 11.06 -38.90
C PHE A 107 52.81 11.61 -38.04
N LEU A 108 53.52 10.67 -37.40
CA LEU A 108 54.96 10.68 -37.05
C LEU A 108 55.50 11.66 -35.99
N LYS A 109 56.05 11.09 -34.90
CA LYS A 109 57.50 11.07 -34.62
C LYS A 109 57.82 10.25 -33.35
N TRP A 110 58.53 9.14 -33.51
CA TRP A 110 59.33 8.51 -32.45
C TRP A 110 60.81 8.67 -32.80
N ARG A 111 61.63 8.81 -31.75
CA ARG A 111 63.09 9.00 -31.76
C ARG A 111 63.85 7.92 -32.52
#